data_AF-A0A6B3H554-F1
#
_entry.id   AF-A0A6B3H554-F1
#
_cell.length_a   1.000
_cell.length_b   1.000
_cell.length_c   1.000
_cell.angle_alpha   90.00
_cell.angle_beta   90.00
_cell.angle_gamma   90.00
#
_symmetry.space_group_name_H-M   'P 1'
#
loop_
_entity.id
_entity.type
_entity.pdbx_description
1 polymer ?
#
loop_
_entity_poly.entity_id
_entity_poly.type
_entity_poly.pdbx_seq_one_letter_code
_entity_poly.pdbx_strand_id
1 'polypeptide(L)'
;QLVFGFATQEPGPRRMALYGITSTTDGTGDHVPWTTLEYDTAVYTPNSNNYVPQYRQVGNRIDLHLRLSRTDKAPWTTGEKILTLPPHIRPNRTQGMVGQTTGAGVTGSLTVRWEVLTDGSLHIYDPRGLTGWIGLDAGYFTT
;
A
#
# COMPACT_ATOMS: atom_id res chain seq x y z
N GLN A 1 9.07 -34.14 3.59
CA GLN A 1 8.83 -32.82 2.96
C GLN A 1 8.23 -33.10 1.58
N LEU A 2 6.95 -32.79 1.37
CA LEU A 2 6.31 -32.94 0.05
C LEU A 2 6.46 -31.62 -0.73
N VAL A 3 7.02 -31.71 -1.92
CA VAL A 3 7.20 -30.59 -2.85
C VAL A 3 6.20 -30.81 -3.99
N PHE A 4 5.33 -29.83 -4.23
CA PHE A 4 4.45 -29.82 -5.40
C PHE A 4 4.97 -28.76 -6.38
N GLY A 5 5.43 -29.21 -7.54
CA GLY A 5 5.74 -28.35 -8.68
C GLY A 5 4.76 -28.65 -9.82
N PHE A 6 4.07 -27.63 -10.32
CA PHE A 6 3.29 -27.76 -11.55
C PHE A 6 4.22 -27.49 -12.74
N ALA A 7 4.48 -28.53 -13.53
CA ALA A 7 5.12 -28.38 -14.84
C ALA A 7 4.01 -28.14 -15.87
N THR A 8 3.89 -26.91 -16.39
CA THR A 8 3.08 -26.67 -17.58
C THR A 8 3.80 -27.27 -18.79
N GLN A 9 3.11 -28.12 -19.55
CA GLN A 9 3.64 -28.86 -20.70
C GLN A 9 3.77 -27.99 -21.96
N GLU A 10 4.50 -26.88 -21.92
CA GLU A 10 4.83 -26.13 -23.14
C GLU A 10 6.30 -26.35 -23.55
N PRO A 11 6.59 -26.66 -24.83
CA PRO A 11 7.95 -26.81 -25.32
C PRO A 11 8.60 -25.44 -25.51
N GLY A 12 9.37 -25.00 -24.50
CA GLY A 12 10.19 -23.80 -24.51
C GLY A 12 11.14 -23.78 -23.31
N PRO A 13 12.17 -22.91 -23.26
CA PRO A 13 13.07 -22.81 -22.11
C PRO A 13 12.25 -22.53 -20.85
N ARG A 14 12.20 -23.54 -19.96
CA ARG A 14 11.43 -23.54 -18.72
C ARG A 14 11.92 -22.41 -17.81
N ARG A 15 11.22 -21.29 -17.79
CA ARG A 15 11.43 -20.25 -16.78
C ARG A 15 10.67 -20.66 -15.53
N MET A 16 11.34 -21.34 -14.60
CA MET A 16 10.81 -21.48 -13.25
C MET A 16 10.89 -20.11 -12.58
N ALA A 17 9.75 -19.46 -12.36
CA ALA A 17 9.68 -18.35 -11.43
C ALA A 17 9.78 -18.93 -10.01
N LEU A 18 10.98 -18.91 -9.44
CA LEU A 18 11.20 -19.22 -8.04
C LEU A 18 10.63 -18.04 -7.23
N TYR A 19 9.39 -18.16 -6.76
CA TYR A 19 8.94 -17.36 -5.63
C TYR A 19 9.60 -17.92 -4.38
N GLY A 20 10.81 -17.45 -4.10
CA GLY A 20 11.50 -17.76 -2.87
C GLY A 20 10.67 -17.27 -1.70
N ILE A 21 10.14 -18.20 -0.90
CA ILE A 21 9.80 -17.92 0.49
C ILE A 21 11.12 -17.53 1.16
N THR A 22 11.37 -16.23 1.30
CA THR A 22 12.48 -15.74 2.11
C THR A 22 12.18 -16.12 3.56
N SER A 23 12.88 -17.14 4.04
CA SER A 23 12.86 -17.62 5.41
C SER A 23 13.52 -16.60 6.35
N THR A 24 12.76 -16.08 7.31
CA THR A 24 13.26 -15.82 8.68
C THR A 24 12.19 -16.24 9.67
N THR A 25 12.04 -17.55 9.84
CA THR A 25 11.35 -18.13 10.99
C THR A 25 12.45 -18.49 12.00
N ASP A 26 12.83 -17.54 12.84
CA ASP A 26 13.74 -17.74 13.98
C ASP A 26 13.01 -18.37 15.20
N GLY A 27 11.89 -19.03 14.96
CA GLY A 27 11.07 -19.63 16.02
C GLY A 27 10.29 -18.63 16.87
N THR A 28 10.28 -17.33 16.53
CA THR A 28 9.50 -16.30 17.27
C THR A 28 8.26 -15.77 16.55
N GLY A 29 8.05 -16.14 15.28
CA GLY A 29 6.81 -15.90 14.54
C GLY A 29 6.81 -14.65 13.66
N ASP A 30 6.66 -14.89 12.35
CA ASP A 30 6.17 -13.96 11.31
C ASP A 30 6.79 -12.55 11.18
N HIS A 31 7.97 -12.49 10.57
CA HIS A 31 8.43 -11.28 9.88
C HIS A 31 8.19 -11.39 8.38
N VAL A 32 6.94 -11.31 7.93
CA VAL A 32 6.70 -11.04 6.49
C VAL A 32 7.31 -9.68 6.16
N PRO A 33 8.25 -9.59 5.20
CA PRO A 33 8.92 -8.34 4.90
C PRO A 33 7.96 -7.32 4.27
N TRP A 34 8.22 -6.05 4.55
CA TRP A 34 7.55 -4.95 3.85
C TRP A 34 8.08 -4.84 2.42
N THR A 35 7.17 -4.61 1.47
CA THR A 35 7.48 -4.39 0.06
C THR A 35 7.13 -2.96 -0.31
N THR A 36 8.03 -2.25 -0.98
CA THR A 36 7.83 -0.88 -1.45
C THR A 36 6.65 -0.79 -2.43
N LEU A 37 5.87 0.28 -2.31
CA LEU A 37 4.85 0.68 -3.26
C LEU A 37 5.38 1.82 -4.12
N GLU A 38 5.20 1.67 -5.43
CA GLU A 38 5.45 2.75 -6.39
C GLU A 38 4.36 3.82 -6.28
N TYR A 39 4.76 5.08 -6.42
CA TYR A 39 3.89 6.25 -6.42
C TYR A 39 4.51 7.35 -7.29
N ASP A 40 3.72 8.35 -7.66
CA ASP A 40 4.22 9.46 -8.47
C ASP A 40 5.09 10.40 -7.62
N THR A 41 6.42 10.26 -7.77
CA THR A 41 7.41 11.07 -7.04
C THR A 41 7.53 12.50 -7.55
N ALA A 42 6.95 12.84 -8.71
CA ALA A 42 6.87 14.22 -9.18
C ALA A 42 5.75 14.98 -8.46
N VAL A 43 4.67 14.27 -8.08
CA VAL A 43 3.49 14.85 -7.42
C VAL A 43 3.55 14.73 -5.90
N TYR A 44 4.11 13.64 -5.38
CA TYR A 44 4.14 13.36 -3.94
C TYR A 44 5.57 13.20 -3.40
N THR A 45 5.75 13.61 -2.16
CA THR A 45 6.98 13.42 -1.39
C THR A 45 6.66 12.75 -0.06
N PRO A 46 7.52 11.86 0.45
CA PRO A 46 7.38 11.36 1.80
C PRO A 46 7.45 12.48 2.84
N ASN A 47 6.78 12.29 3.98
CA ASN A 47 6.82 13.28 5.06
C ASN A 47 8.18 13.34 5.80
N SER A 48 9.06 12.35 5.58
CA SER A 48 10.41 12.28 6.12
C SER A 48 11.29 11.37 5.25
N ASN A 49 12.61 11.57 5.29
CA ASN A 49 13.56 10.81 4.46
C ASN A 49 13.64 9.31 4.82
N ASN A 50 13.14 8.92 5.99
CA ASN A 50 13.15 7.53 6.45
C ASN A 50 11.88 6.77 6.03
N TYR A 51 11.06 7.38 5.19
CA TYR A 51 9.73 6.89 4.89
C TYR A 51 9.58 6.60 3.41
N VAL A 52 9.13 5.38 3.09
CA VAL A 52 8.75 4.97 1.75
C VAL A 52 7.39 4.26 1.86
N PRO A 53 6.39 4.59 1.01
CA PRO A 53 5.16 3.82 0.93
C PRO A 53 5.44 2.34 0.74
N GLN A 54 4.79 1.50 1.52
CA GLN A 54 5.05 0.08 1.58
C GLN A 54 3.80 -0.71 1.96
N TYR A 55 3.78 -1.99 1.61
CA TYR A 55 2.73 -2.91 1.99
C TYR A 55 3.33 -4.22 2.53
N ARG A 56 2.51 -4.95 3.26
CA ARG A 56 2.82 -6.31 3.73
C ARG A 56 1.58 -7.18 3.59
N GLN A 57 1.74 -8.38 3.08
CA GLN A 57 0.64 -9.33 2.90
C GLN A 57 0.74 -10.46 3.93
N VAL A 58 -0.30 -10.64 4.74
CA VAL A 58 -0.42 -11.73 5.71
C VAL A 58 -1.68 -12.52 5.38
N GLY A 59 -1.52 -13.63 4.66
CA GLY A 59 -2.64 -14.37 4.09
C GLY A 59 -3.43 -13.52 3.09
N ASN A 60 -4.72 -13.31 3.34
CA ASN A 60 -5.60 -12.45 2.54
C ASN A 60 -5.69 -11.02 3.06
N ARG A 61 -4.97 -10.68 4.15
CA ARG A 61 -4.90 -9.32 4.68
C ARG A 61 -3.70 -8.59 4.09
N ILE A 62 -3.92 -7.36 3.67
CA ILE A 62 -2.87 -6.42 3.25
C ILE A 62 -2.79 -5.32 4.29
N ASP A 63 -1.63 -5.14 4.91
CA ASP A 63 -1.32 -3.94 5.68
C ASP A 63 -0.65 -2.92 4.75
N LEU A 64 -1.15 -1.69 4.75
CA LEU A 64 -0.57 -0.55 4.05
C LEU A 64 0.06 0.40 5.06
N HIS A 65 1.22 0.92 4.68
CA HIS A 65 1.93 1.93 5.44
C HIS A 65 2.44 2.99 4.46
N LEU A 66 1.79 4.17 4.46
CA LEU A 66 2.26 5.32 3.69
C LEU A 66 2.13 6.64 4.47
N ARG A 67 3.02 7.61 4.20
CA ARG A 67 2.95 9.00 4.70
C ARG A 67 3.49 9.95 3.63
N LEU A 68 2.60 10.70 2.99
CA LEU A 68 2.88 11.52 1.82
C LEU A 68 2.38 12.95 2.00
N SER A 69 3.08 13.89 1.39
CA SER A 69 2.68 15.27 1.13
C SER A 69 2.66 15.51 -0.37
N ARG A 70 1.91 16.49 -0.84
CA ARG A 70 2.09 17.00 -2.21
C ARG A 70 3.35 17.84 -2.33
N THR A 71 4.09 17.69 -3.42
CA THR A 71 5.32 18.46 -3.71
C THR A 71 5.04 19.95 -3.91
N ASP A 72 3.89 20.26 -4.52
CA ASP A 72 3.40 21.62 -4.79
C ASP A 72 2.81 22.33 -3.56
N LYS A 73 2.65 21.62 -2.43
CA LYS A 73 1.97 22.09 -1.21
C LYS A 73 0.52 22.53 -1.44
N ALA A 74 -0.08 22.14 -2.55
CA ALA A 74 -1.49 22.41 -2.82
C ALA A 74 -2.39 21.59 -1.88
N PRO A 75 -3.65 22.01 -1.69
CA PRO A 75 -4.63 21.20 -0.98
C PRO A 75 -4.83 19.83 -1.65
N TRP A 76 -5.04 18.81 -0.82
CA TRP A 76 -5.51 17.50 -1.26
C TRP A 76 -6.89 17.61 -1.89
N THR A 77 -7.09 16.92 -3.01
CA THR A 77 -8.38 16.87 -3.69
C THR A 77 -9.18 15.64 -3.22
N THR A 78 -10.47 15.81 -2.96
CA THR A 78 -11.34 14.67 -2.64
C THR A 78 -11.49 13.75 -3.85
N GLY A 79 -11.35 12.44 -3.65
CA GLY A 79 -11.29 11.45 -4.71
C GLY A 79 -9.97 11.39 -5.47
N GLU A 80 -8.91 12.07 -5.00
CA GLU A 80 -7.59 12.03 -5.63
C GLU A 80 -6.97 10.63 -5.51
N LYS A 81 -6.47 10.12 -6.64
CA LYS A 81 -5.76 8.84 -6.71
C LYS A 81 -4.29 9.05 -6.30
N ILE A 82 -3.86 8.36 -5.27
CA ILE A 82 -2.51 8.47 -4.71
C ILE A 82 -1.55 7.49 -5.37
N LEU A 83 -1.97 6.23 -5.50
CA LEU A 83 -1.18 5.16 -6.11
C LEU A 83 -2.08 4.05 -6.65
N THR A 84 -1.47 3.12 -7.38
CA THR A 84 -2.13 1.91 -7.85
C THR A 84 -1.41 0.70 -7.31
N LEU A 85 -2.16 -0.18 -6.66
CA LEU A 85 -1.65 -1.38 -6.04
C LEU A 85 -1.34 -2.46 -7.10
N PRO A 86 -0.27 -3.25 -6.89
CA PRO A 86 0.04 -4.41 -7.72
C PRO A 86 -1.16 -5.38 -7.87
N PRO A 87 -1.32 -6.03 -9.03
CA PRO A 87 -2.47 -6.89 -9.31
C PRO A 87 -2.78 -7.97 -8.25
N HIS A 88 -1.76 -8.57 -7.63
CA HIS A 88 -1.92 -9.69 -6.70
C HIS A 88 -2.45 -9.29 -5.31
N ILE A 89 -2.45 -7.99 -4.98
CA ILE A 89 -2.99 -7.49 -3.71
C ILE A 89 -4.29 -6.71 -3.87
N ARG A 90 -4.87 -6.65 -5.07
CA ARG A 90 -6.11 -5.89 -5.28
C ARG A 90 -7.30 -6.53 -4.56
N PRO A 91 -8.20 -5.74 -3.98
CA PRO A 91 -9.38 -6.27 -3.33
C PRO A 91 -10.46 -6.67 -4.35
N ASN A 92 -11.28 -7.66 -3.98
CA ASN A 92 -12.47 -8.05 -4.75
C ASN A 92 -13.64 -7.06 -4.63
N ARG A 93 -13.62 -6.18 -3.63
CA ARG A 93 -14.61 -5.14 -3.38
C ARG A 93 -13.95 -3.86 -2.88
N THR A 94 -14.57 -2.72 -3.16
CA THR A 94 -14.14 -1.44 -2.59
C THR A 94 -14.16 -1.51 -1.06
N GLN A 95 -13.07 -1.08 -0.43
CA GLN A 95 -12.94 -1.08 1.03
C GLN A 95 -12.50 0.29 1.53
N GLY A 96 -13.24 0.80 2.51
CA GLY A 96 -12.92 2.03 3.23
C GLY A 96 -11.92 1.76 4.36
N MET A 97 -10.98 2.69 4.52
CA MET A 97 -9.99 2.71 5.60
C MET A 97 -9.93 4.10 6.21
N VAL A 98 -9.41 4.19 7.43
CA VAL A 98 -9.20 5.46 8.13
C VAL A 98 -7.71 5.67 8.29
N GLY A 99 -7.23 6.79 7.73
CA GLY A 99 -5.89 7.29 7.89
C GLY A 99 -5.86 8.51 8.80
N GLN A 100 -4.71 9.16 8.84
CA GLN A 100 -4.44 10.32 9.67
C GLN A 100 -3.77 11.44 8.86
N THR A 101 -3.90 12.66 9.33
CA THR A 101 -3.15 13.82 8.82
C THR A 101 -2.70 14.67 9.99
N THR A 102 -1.48 15.19 9.90
CA THR A 102 -0.99 16.25 10.78
C THR A 102 -0.16 17.26 9.95
N GLY A 103 0.08 18.45 10.49
CA GLY A 103 0.95 19.46 9.86
C GLY A 103 0.28 20.81 9.61
N ALA A 104 0.76 21.52 8.58
CA ALA A 104 0.34 22.89 8.30
C ALA A 104 -1.18 23.01 8.13
N GLY A 105 -1.80 23.88 8.93
CA GLY A 105 -3.25 24.12 8.90
C GLY A 105 -4.11 23.16 9.72
N VAL A 106 -3.52 22.17 10.42
CA VAL A 106 -4.25 21.24 11.28
C VAL A 106 -3.81 21.36 12.73
N THR A 107 -4.72 21.74 13.63
CA THR A 107 -4.48 21.71 15.09
C THR A 107 -4.71 20.30 15.61
N GLY A 108 -3.64 19.52 15.75
CA GLY A 108 -3.68 18.13 16.23
C GLY A 108 -3.62 17.09 15.12
N SER A 109 -4.15 15.89 15.39
CA SER A 109 -4.29 14.82 14.38
C SER A 109 -5.75 14.71 13.96
N LEU A 110 -6.00 14.73 12.66
CA LEU A 110 -7.33 14.51 12.09
C LEU A 110 -7.35 13.17 11.36
N THR A 111 -8.52 12.53 11.34
CA THR A 111 -8.75 11.33 10.54
C THR A 111 -9.08 11.72 9.10
N VAL A 112 -8.60 10.92 8.14
CA VAL A 112 -8.87 11.08 6.70
C VAL A 112 -9.44 9.76 6.18
N ARG A 113 -10.48 9.81 5.33
CA ARG A 113 -11.02 8.61 4.70
C ARG A 113 -10.16 8.22 3.50
N TRP A 114 -9.91 6.93 3.40
CA TRP A 114 -9.24 6.30 2.27
C TRP A 114 -10.14 5.22 1.69
N GLU A 115 -10.03 4.99 0.39
CA GLU A 115 -10.65 3.83 -0.24
C GLU A 115 -9.68 3.15 -1.18
N VAL A 116 -9.65 1.83 -1.11
CA VAL A 116 -9.06 1.00 -2.14
C VAL A 116 -10.18 0.45 -3.01
N LEU A 117 -10.12 0.74 -4.31
CA LEU A 117 -11.08 0.24 -5.29
C LEU A 117 -10.63 -1.11 -5.86
N THR A 118 -11.54 -1.79 -6.56
CA THR A 118 -11.31 -3.12 -7.15
C THR A 118 -10.26 -3.14 -8.26
N ASP A 119 -10.00 -2.00 -8.89
CA ASP A 119 -8.91 -1.83 -9.86
C ASP A 119 -7.53 -1.64 -9.18
N GLY A 120 -7.50 -1.62 -7.85
CA GLY A 120 -6.31 -1.40 -7.04
C GLY A 120 -5.94 0.07 -6.86
N SER A 121 -6.75 1.01 -7.36
CA SER A 121 -6.49 2.42 -7.11
C SER A 121 -6.77 2.76 -5.65
N LEU A 122 -5.83 3.48 -5.04
CA LEU A 122 -5.95 3.98 -3.67
C LEU A 122 -6.28 5.48 -3.71
N HIS A 123 -7.43 5.83 -3.16
CA HIS A 123 -7.98 7.18 -3.20
C HIS A 123 -8.14 7.76 -1.79
N ILE A 124 -8.06 9.09 -1.72
CA ILE A 124 -8.32 9.85 -0.50
C ILE A 124 -9.63 10.61 -0.64
N TYR A 125 -10.37 10.76 0.46
CA TYR A 125 -11.63 11.50 0.47
C TYR A 125 -11.66 12.42 1.68
N ASP A 126 -11.37 13.70 1.43
CA ASP A 126 -11.47 14.74 2.44
C ASP A 126 -11.88 16.08 1.82
N PRO A 127 -13.02 16.67 2.20
CA PRO A 127 -13.49 17.93 1.64
C PRO A 127 -12.84 19.16 2.29
N ARG A 128 -12.01 19.01 3.32
CA ARG A 128 -11.50 20.15 4.13
C ARG A 128 -10.34 20.91 3.49
N GLY A 129 -9.84 20.46 2.33
CA GLY A 129 -8.74 21.15 1.63
C GLY A 129 -7.43 21.16 2.43
N LEU A 130 -7.10 20.01 3.03
CA LEU A 130 -5.89 19.83 3.85
C LEU A 130 -4.63 20.03 2.99
N THR A 131 -3.59 20.67 3.52
CA THR A 131 -2.31 20.91 2.81
C THR A 131 -1.12 20.18 3.45
N GLY A 132 -1.32 19.64 4.66
CA GLY A 132 -0.31 18.85 5.37
C GLY A 132 -0.08 17.46 4.78
N TRP A 133 0.74 16.66 5.45
CA TRP A 133 0.93 15.27 5.06
C TRP A 133 -0.30 14.44 5.44
N ILE A 134 -0.58 13.40 4.66
CA ILE A 134 -1.58 12.37 4.97
C ILE A 134 -0.86 11.04 5.13
N GLY A 135 -1.38 10.19 6.00
CA GLY A 135 -0.83 8.88 6.23
C GLY A 135 -1.91 7.83 6.39
N LEU A 136 -1.54 6.62 6.02
CA LEU A 136 -2.36 5.43 6.16
C LEU A 136 -1.51 4.37 6.85
N ASP A 137 -2.00 3.92 8.00
CA ASP A 137 -1.45 2.86 8.83
C ASP A 137 -2.62 1.87 9.07
N ALA A 138 -3.07 1.19 8.02
CA ALA A 138 -4.30 0.41 8.03
C ALA A 138 -4.23 -0.79 7.09
N GLY A 139 -5.15 -1.75 7.25
CA GLY A 139 -5.23 -2.91 6.38
C GLY A 139 -6.61 -3.17 5.82
N TYR A 140 -6.65 -3.94 4.73
CA TYR A 140 -7.84 -4.40 4.05
C TYR A 140 -7.68 -5.87 3.64
N PHE A 141 -8.76 -6.50 3.16
CA PHE A 141 -8.74 -7.89 2.72
C PHE A 141 -8.82 -8.01 1.20
N THR A 142 -8.11 -8.96 0.59
CA THR A 142 -8.22 -9.21 -0.85
C THR A 142 -9.52 -9.94 -1.23
N THR A 143 -10.15 -10.62 -0.26
CA THR A 143 -11.36 -11.45 -0.42
C THR A 143 -12.41 -11.17 0.64
#